data_AF-A0A960Q2T6-F1
#
_entry.id   AF-A0A960Q2T6-F1
#
_cell.length_a   1.000
_cell.length_b   1.000
_cell.length_c   1.000
_cell.angle_alpha   90.00
_cell.angle_beta   90.00
_cell.angle_gamma   90.00
#
_symmetry.space_group_name_H-M   'P 1'
#
loop_
_entity.id
_entity.type
_entity.pdbx_description
1 polymer ?
#
loop_
_entity_poly.entity_id
_entity_poly.type
_entity_poly.pdbx_seq_one_letter_code
_entity_poly.pdbx_strand_id
1 'polypeptide(L)'
;MKRADWLCPIRSTESRKGFLNMDLDDFLALLEWTGRQIRADKPGAIPAHFEAILKRLEIDQDAWLDTVQHFGSRFHLVAGSVKRLMQAAREDGQHWFQGKSAAQRAYQSV
;
A
#
# COMPACT_ATOMS: atom_id res chain seq x y z
N MET A 1 26.71 0.55 -14.36
CA MET A 1 25.26 0.37 -14.12
C MET A 1 24.71 1.73 -13.71
N LYS A 2 23.84 2.38 -14.52
CA LYS A 2 23.26 3.68 -14.12
C LYS A 2 22.39 3.46 -12.87
N ARG A 3 22.52 4.33 -11.86
CA ARG A 3 21.66 4.26 -10.68
C ARG A 3 20.22 4.56 -11.12
N ALA A 4 19.26 3.77 -10.65
CA ALA A 4 17.83 4.01 -10.88
C ALA A 4 17.38 5.17 -9.97
N ASP A 5 17.92 6.36 -10.22
CA ASP A 5 17.68 7.54 -9.39
C ASP A 5 16.23 8.04 -9.48
N TRP A 6 15.52 7.63 -10.53
CA TRP A 6 14.08 7.87 -10.72
C TRP A 6 13.17 6.98 -9.85
N LEU A 7 13.70 5.90 -9.27
CA LEU A 7 12.93 5.00 -8.42
C LEU A 7 13.12 5.37 -6.95
N CYS A 8 12.02 5.63 -6.25
CA CYS A 8 12.04 5.83 -4.81
C CYS A 8 12.50 4.54 -4.12
N PRO A 9 13.49 4.58 -3.21
CA PRO A 9 13.96 3.37 -2.55
C PRO A 9 12.88 2.83 -1.60
N ILE A 10 12.75 1.50 -1.52
CA ILE A 10 11.78 0.86 -0.60
C ILE A 10 12.15 1.21 0.84
N ARG A 11 13.37 0.84 1.26
CA ARG A 11 13.97 1.23 2.55
C ARG A 11 14.73 2.54 2.40
N SER A 12 14.72 3.39 3.42
CA SER A 12 15.60 4.57 3.48
C SER A 12 17.08 4.19 3.38
N THR A 13 17.83 4.93 2.57
CA THR A 13 19.30 4.90 2.52
C THR A 13 19.86 6.11 3.26
N GLU A 14 21.18 6.19 3.40
CA GLU A 14 21.86 7.36 4.01
C GLU A 14 21.53 8.68 3.29
N SER A 15 21.29 8.62 1.98
CA SER A 15 21.11 9.78 1.12
C SER A 15 19.67 10.01 0.65
N ARG A 16 18.78 9.03 0.76
CA ARG A 16 17.40 9.11 0.24
C ARG A 16 16.41 8.47 1.20
N LYS A 17 15.33 9.19 1.51
CA LYS A 17 14.22 8.66 2.29
C LYS A 17 13.45 7.63 1.47
N GLY A 18 13.24 6.45 2.03
CA GLY A 18 12.41 5.41 1.43
C GLY A 18 10.95 5.56 1.76
N PHE A 19 10.10 4.89 0.99
CA PHE A 19 8.64 4.99 1.16
C PHE A 19 8.05 3.92 2.09
N LEU A 20 8.80 2.85 2.37
CA LEU A 20 8.41 1.81 3.33
C LEU A 20 9.51 1.60 4.38
N ASN A 21 9.11 1.15 5.55
CA ASN A 21 10.03 0.74 6.59
C ASN A 21 10.04 -0.80 6.67
N MET A 22 10.51 -1.41 5.58
CA MET A 22 10.69 -2.85 5.36
C MET A 22 11.79 -3.11 4.33
N ASP A 23 12.30 -4.34 4.28
CA ASP A 23 13.29 -4.74 3.28
C ASP A 23 12.69 -5.03 1.90
N LEU A 24 13.55 -5.07 0.88
CA LEU A 24 13.16 -5.46 -0.47
C LEU A 24 12.60 -6.89 -0.48
N ASP A 25 13.21 -7.81 0.26
CA ASP A 25 12.77 -9.20 0.32
C ASP A 25 11.36 -9.32 0.93
N ASP A 26 11.09 -8.57 2.00
CA ASP A 26 9.74 -8.51 2.59
C ASP A 26 8.73 -7.94 1.58
N PHE A 27 9.12 -6.93 0.80
CA PHE A 27 8.24 -6.32 -0.20
C PHE A 27 7.93 -7.29 -1.33
N LEU A 28 8.94 -7.98 -1.85
CA LEU A 28 8.77 -8.98 -2.90
C LEU A 28 7.94 -10.17 -2.42
N ALA A 29 8.17 -10.61 -1.18
CA ALA A 29 7.41 -11.70 -0.60
C ALA A 29 5.94 -11.29 -0.36
N LEU A 30 5.67 -10.05 0.06
CA LEU A 30 4.30 -9.50 0.17
C LEU A 30 3.63 -9.43 -1.21
N LEU A 31 4.36 -8.99 -2.23
CA LEU A 31 3.88 -8.90 -3.61
C LEU A 31 3.54 -10.30 -4.16
N GLU A 32 4.43 -11.27 -3.97
CA GLU A 32 4.22 -12.65 -4.41
C GLU A 32 3.03 -13.30 -3.69
N TRP A 33 2.91 -13.09 -2.38
CA TRP A 33 1.75 -13.55 -1.60
C TRP A 33 0.46 -12.90 -2.11
N THR A 34 0.45 -11.58 -2.33
CA THR A 34 -0.71 -10.84 -2.86
C THR A 34 -1.13 -11.39 -4.23
N GLY A 35 -0.16 -11.66 -5.12
CA GLY A 35 -0.43 -12.27 -6.42
C GLY A 35 -1.03 -13.69 -6.31
N ARG A 36 -0.59 -14.49 -5.33
CA ARG A 36 -1.18 -15.80 -5.03
C ARG A 36 -2.61 -15.69 -4.51
N GLN A 37 -2.91 -14.72 -3.65
CA GLN A 37 -4.27 -14.53 -3.12
C GLN A 37 -5.27 -14.11 -4.20
N ILE A 38 -4.86 -13.25 -5.14
CA ILE A 38 -5.72 -12.80 -6.24
C ILE A 38 -6.02 -13.97 -7.21
N ARG A 39 -5.12 -14.95 -7.30
CA ARG A 39 -5.32 -16.14 -8.12
C ARG A 39 -6.17 -17.15 -7.37
N ALA A 40 -7.41 -17.36 -7.84
CA ALA A 40 -8.44 -18.15 -7.16
C ALA A 40 -8.07 -19.62 -6.85
N ASP A 41 -7.00 -20.16 -7.44
CA ASP A 41 -6.61 -21.57 -7.28
C ASP A 41 -5.84 -21.85 -5.98
N LYS A 42 -5.23 -20.84 -5.33
CA LYS A 42 -4.39 -21.03 -4.14
C LYS A 42 -4.45 -19.90 -3.10
N PRO A 43 -5.62 -19.57 -2.55
CA PRO A 43 -5.67 -18.70 -1.38
C PRO A 43 -4.99 -19.41 -0.20
N GLY A 44 -3.86 -18.85 0.25
CA GLY A 44 -3.12 -19.32 1.43
C GLY A 44 -3.25 -18.34 2.59
N ALA A 45 -2.97 -18.78 3.82
CA ALA A 45 -2.93 -17.86 4.97
C ALA A 45 -1.90 -16.73 4.76
N ILE A 46 -2.15 -15.55 5.34
CA ILE A 46 -1.12 -14.51 5.41
C ILE A 46 0.03 -14.96 6.31
N PRO A 47 1.28 -14.96 5.83
CA PRO A 47 2.43 -15.11 6.70
C PRO A 47 2.43 -14.08 7.84
N ALA A 48 2.71 -14.51 9.07
CA ALA A 48 2.64 -13.65 10.27
C ALA A 48 3.48 -12.35 10.17
N HIS A 49 4.57 -12.38 9.41
CA HIS A 49 5.41 -11.20 9.20
C HIS A 49 4.72 -10.12 8.32
N PHE A 50 3.85 -10.51 7.38
CA PHE A 50 3.04 -9.54 6.62
C PHE A 50 1.88 -9.00 7.43
N GLU A 51 1.30 -9.80 8.33
CA GLU A 51 0.26 -9.32 9.24
C GLU A 51 0.77 -8.12 10.06
N ALA A 52 2.02 -8.17 10.53
CA ALA A 52 2.65 -7.04 11.21
C ALA A 52 2.79 -5.79 10.30
N ILE A 53 3.08 -5.98 9.00
CA ILE A 53 3.18 -4.88 8.03
C ILE A 53 1.80 -4.27 7.78
N LEU A 54 0.78 -5.09 7.51
CA LEU A 54 -0.59 -4.62 7.27
C LEU A 54 -1.17 -3.92 8.51
N LYS A 55 -0.93 -4.46 9.71
CA LYS A 55 -1.28 -3.80 10.99
C LYS A 55 -0.63 -2.42 11.12
N ARG A 56 0.66 -2.26 10.78
CA ARG A 56 1.33 -0.96 10.80
C ARG A 56 0.77 0.03 9.79
N LEU A 57 0.17 -0.47 8.70
CA LEU A 57 -0.51 0.35 7.70
C LEU A 57 -1.97 0.63 8.08
N GLU A 58 -2.48 0.05 9.17
CA GLU A 58 -3.87 0.13 9.61
C GLU A 58 -4.84 -0.41 8.54
N ILE A 59 -4.47 -1.53 7.91
CA ILE A 59 -5.24 -2.21 6.85
C ILE A 59 -5.37 -3.68 7.24
N ASP A 60 -6.57 -4.25 7.14
CA ASP A 60 -6.73 -5.70 7.26
C ASP A 60 -6.43 -6.43 5.93
N GLN A 61 -6.41 -7.75 5.99
CA GLN A 61 -6.06 -8.58 4.82
C GLN A 61 -7.02 -8.40 3.65
N ASP A 62 -8.33 -8.39 3.91
CA ASP A 62 -9.36 -8.36 2.88
C ASP A 62 -9.40 -6.98 2.23
N ALA A 63 -9.31 -5.92 3.05
CA ALA A 63 -9.15 -4.55 2.63
C ALA A 63 -7.91 -4.32 1.76
N TRP A 64 -6.78 -4.96 2.11
CA TRP A 64 -5.56 -4.92 1.30
C TRP A 64 -5.78 -5.54 -0.08
N LEU A 65 -6.28 -6.78 -0.13
CA LEU A 65 -6.49 -7.50 -1.39
C LEU A 65 -7.47 -6.77 -2.30
N ASP A 66 -8.56 -6.28 -1.72
CA ASP A 66 -9.59 -5.53 -2.43
C ASP A 66 -9.06 -4.18 -2.96
N THR A 67 -8.19 -3.53 -2.18
CA THR A 67 -7.50 -2.30 -2.61
C THR A 67 -6.54 -2.57 -3.77
N VAL A 68 -5.73 -3.64 -3.70
CA VAL A 68 -4.77 -3.98 -4.77
C VAL A 68 -5.50 -4.41 -6.04
N GLN A 69 -6.52 -5.25 -5.94
CA GLN A 69 -7.26 -5.77 -7.09
C GLN A 69 -8.07 -4.68 -7.82
N HIS A 70 -8.61 -3.71 -7.08
CA HIS A 70 -9.48 -2.67 -7.61
C HIS A 70 -8.86 -1.26 -7.51
N PHE A 71 -7.53 -1.16 -7.41
CA PHE A 71 -6.85 0.11 -7.17
C PHE A 71 -7.26 1.19 -8.18
N GLY A 72 -7.20 0.86 -9.47
CA GLY A 72 -7.49 1.79 -10.56
C GLY A 72 -8.91 2.36 -10.54
N SER A 73 -9.92 1.54 -10.20
CA SER A 73 -11.32 1.99 -10.14
C SER A 73 -11.66 2.69 -8.82
N ARG A 74 -11.02 2.30 -7.72
CA ARG A 74 -11.33 2.80 -6.38
C ARG A 74 -10.58 4.07 -6.00
N PHE A 75 -9.30 4.13 -6.30
CA PHE A 75 -8.39 5.18 -5.82
C PHE A 75 -7.76 5.99 -6.95
N HIS A 76 -7.61 5.38 -8.14
CA HIS A 76 -7.03 5.97 -9.35
C HIS A 76 -5.54 6.36 -9.22
N LEU A 77 -5.22 7.24 -8.29
CA LEU A 77 -3.87 7.79 -8.06
C LEU A 77 -3.31 7.45 -6.68
N VAL A 78 -4.12 7.62 -5.62
CA VAL A 78 -3.62 7.55 -4.23
C VAL A 78 -4.60 6.79 -3.37
N ALA A 79 -4.08 5.81 -2.61
CA ALA A 79 -4.83 5.08 -1.58
C ALA A 79 -4.25 5.36 -0.18
N GLY A 80 -5.12 5.37 0.83
CA GLY A 80 -4.74 5.66 2.20
C GLY A 80 -5.94 6.00 3.07
N SER A 81 -5.72 6.21 4.35
CA SER A 81 -6.77 6.69 5.25
C SER A 81 -7.32 8.04 4.78
N VAL A 82 -8.61 8.29 5.05
CA VAL A 82 -9.29 9.53 4.64
C VAL A 82 -8.52 10.77 5.09
N LYS A 83 -8.00 10.74 6.33
CA LYS A 83 -7.19 11.82 6.90
C LYS A 83 -5.94 12.09 6.04
N ARG A 84 -5.20 11.04 5.66
CA ARG A 84 -4.00 11.16 4.84
C ARG A 84 -4.31 11.57 3.41
N LEU A 85 -5.40 11.08 2.82
CA LEU A 85 -5.83 11.53 1.49
C LEU A 85 -6.17 13.02 1.46
N MET A 86 -6.90 13.52 2.47
CA MET A 86 -7.20 14.95 2.57
C MET A 86 -5.95 15.80 2.80
N GLN A 87 -5.01 15.31 3.62
CA GLN A 87 -3.73 15.98 3.84
C GLN A 87 -2.92 16.05 2.54
N ALA A 88 -2.75 14.92 1.85
CA ALA A 88 -2.01 14.85 0.60
C ALA A 88 -2.64 15.75 -0.49
N ALA A 89 -3.98 15.80 -0.57
CA ALA A 89 -4.66 16.68 -1.52
C ALA A 89 -4.31 18.15 -1.25
N ARG A 90 -4.31 18.58 0.02
CA ARG A 90 -3.94 19.95 0.40
C ARG A 90 -2.49 20.27 0.08
N GLU A 91 -1.57 19.33 0.34
CA GLU A 91 -0.15 19.48 0.03
C GLU A 91 0.10 19.62 -1.48
N ASP A 92 -0.72 18.97 -2.31
CA ASP A 92 -0.65 19.00 -3.78
C ASP A 92 -1.52 20.11 -4.41
N GLY A 93 -2.13 21.00 -3.60
CA GLY A 93 -3.02 22.06 -4.07
C GLY A 93 -4.36 21.56 -4.65
N GLN A 94 -4.68 20.29 -4.46
CA GLN A 94 -5.93 19.65 -4.87
C GLN A 94 -7.01 19.80 -3.79
N HIS A 95 -8.27 19.86 -4.22
CA HIS A 95 -9.39 19.86 -3.28
C HIS A 95 -9.69 18.47 -2.71
N TRP A 96 -9.52 17.40 -3.50
CA TRP A 96 -9.75 16.01 -3.08
C TRP A 96 -9.11 15.00 -4.05
N PHE A 97 -8.83 13.78 -3.56
CA PHE A 97 -8.50 12.61 -4.38
C PHE A 97 -9.67 11.62 -4.42
N GLN A 98 -9.82 10.91 -5.54
CA GLN A 98 -10.79 9.82 -5.67
C GLN A 98 -10.55 8.71 -4.63
N GLY A 99 -11.64 8.09 -4.17
CA GLY A 99 -11.56 6.93 -3.30
C GLY A 99 -11.87 7.19 -1.83
N LYS A 100 -12.51 8.30 -1.46
CA LYS A 100 -12.95 8.56 -0.07
C LYS A 100 -13.76 7.40 0.52
N SER A 101 -14.76 6.88 -0.19
CA SER A 101 -15.57 5.77 0.29
C SER A 101 -14.79 4.45 0.35
N ALA A 102 -13.85 4.23 -0.58
CA ALA A 102 -12.96 3.08 -0.54
C ALA A 102 -11.99 3.17 0.65
N ALA A 103 -11.45 4.36 0.90
CA ALA A 103 -10.60 4.66 2.06
C ALA A 103 -11.31 4.39 3.37
N GLN A 104 -12.57 4.82 3.49
CA GLN A 104 -13.39 4.57 4.68
C GLN A 104 -13.66 3.09 4.94
N ARG A 105 -13.65 2.25 3.91
CA ARG A 105 -13.83 0.80 4.07
C ARG A 105 -12.51 0.08 4.35
N ALA A 106 -11.44 0.48 3.67
CA ALA A 106 -10.18 -0.25 3.68
C ALA A 106 -9.18 0.21 4.76
N TYR A 107 -9.33 1.43 5.29
CA TYR A 107 -8.38 2.05 6.22
C TYR A 107 -9.12 2.57 7.46
N GLN A 108 -9.97 1.72 8.05
CA GLN A 108 -10.58 2.04 9.34
C GLN A 108 -9.51 1.90 10.43
N SER A 109 -9.35 2.94 11.24
CA SER A 109 -8.52 2.88 12.44
C SER A 109 -9.05 1.73 13.31
N VAL A 110 -8.26 0.65 13.40
CA VAL A 110 -8.45 -0.40 14.40
C VAL A 110 -8.04 0.13 15.76
#